data_AF-T0J8P6-F1
#
_entry.id   AF-T0J8P6-F1
#
_cell.length_a   1.000
_cell.length_b   1.000
_cell.length_c   1.000
_cell.angle_alpha   90.00
_cell.angle_beta   90.00
_cell.angle_gamma   90.00
#
_symmetry.space_group_name_H-M   'P 1'
#
loop_
_entity.id
_entity.type
_entity.pdbx_description
1 polymer ?
#
loop_
_entity_poly.entity_id
_entity_poly.type
_entity_poly.pdbx_seq_one_letter_code
_entity_poly.pdbx_strand_id
1 'polypeptide(L)'
;MNDYYLEVGTSDYKEELSQAVHDLYHKDGLPIEISEVCREPNYLVSFIYANLKGKNVRNELTVKIVQYYIAHALGSVVLQGWEERFIRKKLKNDYNMFGSEMDEAYPKVAGYLNDQAETGFLRLRNRILVKSILEFLNDHQRIDLEGFMNFRSGQYKRELKKQIARAVNVYALQQEHESFVRLLKRFFESQRDNKNTMHMVINHKDEVAFYDDNHSVLINSSAESEDHPISVLLKRSPNRLIVHVAAEKQSGIARIVQEVFGDKMTYCRGCSLCKEN
;
A
#
# COMPACT_ATOMS: atom_id res chain seq x y z
N MET A 1 32.48 2.89 -38.13
CA MET A 1 32.52 3.25 -36.70
C MET A 1 31.09 3.51 -36.31
N ASN A 2 30.39 2.54 -35.70
CA ASN A 2 29.12 2.84 -35.05
C ASN A 2 29.29 2.41 -33.60
N ASP A 3 29.57 3.40 -32.75
CA ASP A 3 29.37 3.23 -31.32
C ASP A 3 27.87 2.99 -31.10
N TYR A 4 27.53 2.00 -30.30
CA TYR A 4 26.13 1.77 -29.96
C TYR A 4 25.67 2.94 -29.10
N TYR A 5 24.56 3.54 -29.50
CA TYR A 5 23.92 4.61 -28.74
C TYR A 5 22.46 4.26 -28.45
N LEU A 6 21.96 4.77 -27.34
CA LEU A 6 20.55 4.73 -26.98
C LEU A 6 20.10 6.12 -26.54
N GLU A 7 18.97 6.60 -27.05
CA GLU A 7 18.37 7.87 -26.68
C GLU A 7 17.09 7.66 -25.87
N VAL A 8 17.00 8.32 -24.72
CA VAL A 8 15.78 8.39 -23.91
C VAL A 8 15.30 9.83 -23.89
N GLY A 9 14.08 10.05 -24.37
CA GLY A 9 13.38 11.35 -24.31
C GLY A 9 12.26 11.34 -23.29
N THR A 10 12.08 12.48 -22.62
CA THR A 10 10.89 12.75 -21.80
C THR A 10 10.57 14.25 -21.81
N SER A 11 9.28 14.60 -21.76
CA SER A 11 8.81 15.97 -21.56
C SER A 11 8.37 16.24 -20.13
N ASP A 12 7.90 15.19 -19.42
CA ASP A 12 7.22 15.31 -18.13
C ASP A 12 8.04 14.80 -16.94
N TYR A 13 9.08 13.99 -17.15
CA TYR A 13 9.79 13.22 -16.11
C TYR A 13 11.30 13.49 -16.10
N LYS A 14 11.69 14.76 -16.31
CA LYS A 14 13.09 15.19 -16.35
C LYS A 14 13.81 14.87 -15.05
N GLU A 15 13.22 15.23 -13.91
CA GLU A 15 13.85 15.09 -12.59
C GLU A 15 14.09 13.62 -12.25
N GLU A 16 13.09 12.77 -12.47
CA GLU A 16 13.18 11.34 -12.23
C GLU A 16 14.19 10.68 -13.18
N LEU A 17 14.22 11.09 -14.46
CA LEU A 17 15.19 10.57 -15.41
C LEU A 17 16.61 11.00 -15.06
N SER A 18 16.85 12.26 -14.67
CA SER A 18 18.15 12.74 -14.21
C SER A 18 18.63 11.97 -12.97
N GLN A 19 17.73 11.70 -12.02
CA GLN A 19 18.07 10.90 -10.84
C GLN A 19 18.39 9.45 -11.21
N ALA A 20 17.65 8.86 -12.15
CA ALA A 20 17.91 7.49 -12.62
C ALA A 20 19.25 7.39 -13.36
N VAL A 21 19.62 8.40 -14.15
CA VAL A 21 20.93 8.51 -14.80
C VAL A 21 22.05 8.64 -13.77
N HIS A 22 21.87 9.47 -12.75
CA HIS A 22 22.82 9.59 -11.65
C HIS A 22 23.04 8.26 -10.93
N ASP A 23 21.96 7.52 -10.65
CA ASP A 23 22.02 6.21 -10.02
C ASP A 23 22.78 5.18 -10.88
N LEU A 24 22.54 5.15 -12.19
CA LEU A 24 23.27 4.29 -13.13
C LEU A 24 24.79 4.56 -13.10
N TYR A 25 25.20 5.82 -12.96
CA TYR A 25 26.61 6.18 -12.89
C TYR A 25 27.26 5.75 -11.57
N HIS A 26 26.65 6.13 -10.46
CA HIS A 26 27.31 6.08 -9.16
C HIS A 26 27.07 4.78 -8.40
N LYS A 27 25.97 4.08 -8.68
CA LYS A 27 25.63 2.81 -7.99
C LYS A 27 26.00 1.61 -8.85
N ASP A 28 25.69 1.65 -10.14
CA ASP A 28 25.87 0.50 -11.03
C ASP A 28 27.23 0.46 -11.74
N GLY A 29 27.98 1.59 -11.74
CA GLY A 29 29.37 1.65 -12.19
C GLY A 29 29.58 1.30 -13.67
N LEU A 30 28.59 1.56 -14.51
CA LEU A 30 28.64 1.20 -15.92
C LEU A 30 29.59 2.10 -16.71
N PRO A 31 30.46 1.54 -17.59
CA PRO A 31 31.37 2.32 -18.43
C PRO A 31 30.62 2.92 -19.64
N ILE A 32 29.60 3.74 -19.37
CA ILE A 32 28.78 4.41 -20.38
C ILE A 32 29.13 5.91 -20.37
N GLU A 33 29.37 6.48 -21.55
CA GLU A 33 29.40 7.93 -21.71
C GLU A 33 27.95 8.41 -21.88
N ILE A 34 27.48 9.27 -21.00
CA ILE A 34 26.12 9.80 -21.04
C ILE A 34 26.23 11.27 -21.39
N SER A 35 25.49 11.66 -22.42
CA SER A 35 25.36 13.05 -22.83
C SER A 35 23.92 13.48 -22.63
N GLU A 36 23.74 14.46 -21.76
CA GLU A 36 22.44 15.05 -21.50
C GLU A 36 22.24 16.28 -22.40
N VAL A 37 21.17 16.27 -23.16
CA VAL A 37 20.79 17.35 -24.06
C VAL A 37 19.41 17.83 -23.67
N CYS A 38 19.33 18.97 -23.00
CA CYS A 38 18.07 19.62 -22.70
C CYS A 38 17.69 20.54 -23.87
N ARG A 39 16.62 20.20 -24.61
CA ARG A 39 16.03 21.06 -25.65
C ARG A 39 14.58 21.30 -25.30
N GLU A 40 14.23 22.43 -24.68
CA GLU A 40 12.83 22.69 -24.32
C GLU A 40 11.89 22.49 -25.54
N PRO A 41 10.78 21.73 -25.39
CA PRO A 41 10.19 21.16 -24.17
C PRO A 41 10.67 19.74 -23.79
N ASN A 42 11.68 19.19 -24.46
CA ASN A 42 12.12 17.80 -24.34
C ASN A 42 13.49 17.67 -23.64
N TYR A 43 13.54 16.85 -22.61
CA TYR A 43 14.77 16.38 -22.01
C TYR A 43 15.20 15.09 -22.71
N LEU A 44 16.39 15.09 -23.30
CA LEU A 44 16.94 13.96 -24.04
C LEU A 44 18.25 13.52 -23.38
N VAL A 45 18.37 12.23 -23.09
CA VAL A 45 19.59 11.62 -22.59
C VAL A 45 20.08 10.63 -23.63
N SER A 46 21.30 10.82 -24.12
CA SER A 46 21.95 9.89 -25.04
C SER A 46 23.05 9.13 -24.31
N PHE A 47 22.87 7.81 -24.26
CA PHE A 47 23.80 6.84 -23.71
C PHE A 47 24.68 6.34 -24.84
N ILE A 48 25.96 6.72 -24.84
CA ILE A 48 26.97 6.34 -25.83
C ILE A 48 27.93 5.35 -25.18
N TYR A 49 28.15 4.22 -25.84
CA TYR A 49 29.00 3.17 -25.32
C TYR A 49 30.33 3.05 -26.09
N ALA A 50 31.36 3.69 -25.55
CA ALA A 50 32.70 3.78 -26.15
C ALA A 50 33.58 2.53 -25.90
N ASN A 51 33.12 1.30 -26.19
CA ASN A 51 34.03 0.15 -26.14
C ASN A 51 33.66 -1.13 -26.93
N LEU A 52 32.84 -1.05 -27.98
CA LEU A 52 32.53 -2.23 -28.81
C LEU A 52 33.62 -2.55 -29.87
N LYS A 53 34.91 -2.50 -29.50
CA LYS A 53 36.02 -2.91 -30.37
C LYS A 53 36.27 -4.42 -30.27
N GLY A 54 35.62 -5.21 -31.13
CA GLY A 54 36.07 -6.55 -31.54
C GLY A 54 35.25 -7.77 -31.06
N LYS A 55 35.01 -8.69 -32.02
CA LYS A 55 34.27 -9.97 -31.98
C LYS A 55 32.74 -9.84 -31.75
N ASN A 56 31.99 -10.04 -32.85
CA ASN A 56 30.53 -9.87 -32.98
C ASN A 56 29.68 -10.42 -31.82
N VAL A 57 30.04 -11.53 -31.17
CA VAL A 57 29.22 -12.13 -30.09
C VAL A 57 29.39 -11.41 -28.73
N ARG A 58 30.59 -10.88 -28.41
CA ARG A 58 30.83 -10.12 -27.16
C ARG A 58 30.13 -8.76 -27.19
N ASN A 59 29.95 -8.20 -28.39
CA ASN A 59 29.27 -6.93 -28.58
C ASN A 59 27.76 -7.03 -28.30
N GLU A 60 27.11 -8.12 -28.72
CA GLU A 60 25.66 -8.30 -28.54
C GLU A 60 25.27 -8.47 -27.06
N LEU A 61 25.99 -9.32 -26.32
CA LEU A 61 25.76 -9.50 -24.87
C LEU A 61 25.93 -8.20 -24.09
N THR A 62 26.94 -7.41 -24.45
CA THR A 62 27.21 -6.11 -23.81
C THR A 62 26.07 -5.13 -24.06
N VAL A 63 25.57 -5.06 -25.30
CA VAL A 63 24.40 -4.24 -25.64
C VAL A 63 23.18 -4.67 -24.82
N LYS A 64 22.92 -5.98 -24.68
CA LYS A 64 21.80 -6.49 -23.87
C LYS A 64 21.92 -6.12 -22.40
N ILE A 65 23.13 -6.15 -21.84
CA ILE A 65 23.39 -5.72 -20.45
C ILE A 65 23.08 -4.23 -20.29
N VAL A 66 23.58 -3.38 -21.20
CA VAL A 66 23.29 -1.93 -21.15
C VAL A 66 21.80 -1.64 -21.29
N GLN A 67 21.13 -2.29 -22.25
CA GLN A 67 19.67 -2.19 -22.42
C GLN A 67 18.93 -2.59 -21.15
N TYR A 68 19.40 -3.63 -20.44
CA TYR A 68 18.81 -4.06 -19.17
C TYR A 68 18.91 -3.00 -18.08
N TYR A 69 20.09 -2.42 -17.89
CA TYR A 69 20.27 -1.35 -16.90
C TYR A 69 19.43 -0.12 -17.22
N ILE A 70 19.40 0.30 -18.48
CA ILE A 70 18.57 1.43 -18.90
C ILE A 70 17.09 1.11 -18.72
N ALA A 71 16.63 -0.09 -19.12
CA ALA A 71 15.24 -0.49 -18.92
C ALA A 71 14.85 -0.51 -17.44
N HIS A 72 15.75 -0.92 -16.55
CA HIS A 72 15.53 -0.89 -15.11
C HIS A 72 15.43 0.55 -14.59
N ALA A 73 16.33 1.44 -15.01
CA ALA A 73 16.30 2.87 -14.69
C ALA A 73 15.01 3.54 -15.19
N LEU A 74 14.56 3.23 -16.40
CA LEU A 74 13.26 3.73 -16.89
C LEU A 74 12.09 3.15 -16.11
N GLY A 75 12.21 1.91 -15.62
CA GLY A 75 11.26 1.34 -14.67
C GLY A 75 11.11 2.18 -13.41
N SER A 76 12.22 2.62 -12.80
CA SER A 76 12.15 3.49 -11.62
C SER A 76 11.56 4.87 -11.92
N VAL A 77 11.86 5.46 -13.09
CA VAL A 77 11.26 6.73 -13.53
C VAL A 77 9.73 6.62 -13.59
N VAL A 78 9.23 5.53 -14.19
CA VAL A 78 7.78 5.30 -14.29
C VAL A 78 7.14 5.08 -12.92
N LEU A 79 7.79 4.35 -12.02
CA LEU A 79 7.29 4.10 -10.67
C LEU A 79 7.26 5.37 -9.81
N GLN A 80 8.27 6.25 -9.94
CA GLN A 80 8.40 7.45 -9.12
C GLN A 80 7.57 8.63 -9.63
N GLY A 81 7.45 8.80 -10.95
CA GLY A 81 6.73 9.94 -11.55
C GLY A 81 5.40 9.56 -12.19
N TRP A 82 5.42 8.61 -13.13
CA TRP A 82 4.25 8.33 -13.98
C TRP A 82 3.10 7.64 -13.23
N GLU A 83 3.40 6.72 -12.30
CA GLU A 83 2.38 5.98 -11.56
C GLU A 83 1.46 6.90 -10.75
N GLU A 84 1.99 7.93 -10.10
CA GLU A 84 1.18 8.88 -9.32
C GLU A 84 0.08 9.49 -10.18
N ARG A 85 0.46 10.08 -11.33
CA ARG A 85 -0.49 10.71 -12.27
C ARG A 85 -1.54 9.70 -12.75
N PHE A 86 -1.12 8.46 -13.01
CA PHE A 86 -2.02 7.41 -13.47
C PHE A 86 -2.98 6.92 -12.38
N ILE A 87 -2.50 6.68 -11.15
CA ILE A 87 -3.30 6.24 -10.01
C ILE A 87 -4.33 7.31 -9.68
N ARG A 88 -3.94 8.58 -9.55
CA ARG A 88 -4.87 9.68 -9.29
C ARG A 88 -5.94 9.79 -10.38
N LYS A 89 -5.55 9.69 -11.66
CA LYS A 89 -6.50 9.66 -12.78
C LYS A 89 -7.48 8.49 -12.68
N LYS A 90 -7.03 7.33 -12.20
CA LYS A 90 -7.87 6.14 -12.01
C LYS A 90 -8.84 6.29 -10.85
N LEU A 91 -8.37 6.78 -9.70
CA LEU A 91 -9.22 7.09 -8.54
C LEU A 91 -10.30 8.12 -8.91
N LYS A 92 -9.93 9.14 -9.68
CA LYS A 92 -10.87 10.14 -10.19
C LYS A 92 -11.94 9.54 -11.12
N ASN A 93 -11.51 8.85 -12.17
CA ASN A 93 -12.38 8.48 -13.28
C ASN A 93 -13.19 7.21 -13.03
N ASP A 94 -12.62 6.25 -12.30
CA ASP A 94 -13.22 4.92 -12.13
C ASP A 94 -13.94 4.82 -10.76
N TYR A 95 -13.58 5.67 -9.78
CA TYR A 95 -14.12 5.62 -8.40
C TYR A 95 -14.71 6.95 -7.91
N ASN A 96 -14.74 8.00 -8.73
CA ASN A 96 -15.33 9.30 -8.40
C ASN A 96 -14.75 9.97 -7.13
N MET A 97 -13.48 9.72 -6.81
CA MET A 97 -12.81 10.37 -5.67
C MET A 97 -12.29 11.75 -6.08
N PHE A 98 -12.62 12.80 -5.32
CA PHE A 98 -12.23 14.18 -5.62
C PHE A 98 -11.84 14.99 -4.38
N GLY A 99 -11.07 16.07 -4.58
CA GLY A 99 -10.72 17.02 -3.51
C GLY A 99 -10.06 16.32 -2.31
N SER A 100 -10.55 16.61 -1.11
CA SER A 100 -10.01 16.04 0.13
C SER A 100 -10.08 14.52 0.20
N GLU A 101 -11.10 13.89 -0.41
CA GLU A 101 -11.19 12.43 -0.47
C GLU A 101 -10.04 11.84 -1.29
N MET A 102 -9.66 12.50 -2.39
CA MET A 102 -8.51 12.08 -3.21
C MET A 102 -7.20 12.20 -2.44
N ASP A 103 -7.02 13.27 -1.69
CA ASP A 103 -5.80 13.52 -0.92
C ASP A 103 -5.66 12.56 0.27
N GLU A 104 -6.78 12.06 0.81
CA GLU A 104 -6.80 11.00 1.82
C GLU A 104 -6.60 9.60 1.21
N ALA A 105 -7.28 9.30 0.11
CA ALA A 105 -7.29 7.96 -0.50
C ALA A 105 -5.97 7.62 -1.21
N TYR A 106 -5.38 8.57 -1.94
CA TYR A 106 -4.15 8.35 -2.71
C TYR A 106 -2.99 7.76 -1.88
N PRO A 107 -2.57 8.35 -0.73
CA PRO A 107 -1.44 7.82 0.03
C PRO A 107 -1.73 6.42 0.60
N LYS A 108 -2.99 6.11 0.94
CA LYS A 108 -3.38 4.78 1.43
C LYS A 108 -3.33 3.74 0.32
N VAL A 109 -3.87 4.07 -0.86
CA VAL A 109 -3.83 3.22 -2.05
C VAL A 109 -2.40 3.00 -2.52
N ALA A 110 -1.62 4.08 -2.68
CA ALA A 110 -0.21 3.99 -3.08
C ALA A 110 0.64 3.22 -2.05
N GLY A 111 0.37 3.43 -0.75
CA GLY A 111 1.00 2.68 0.33
C GLY A 111 0.75 1.18 0.21
N TYR A 112 -0.50 0.77 0.02
CA TYR A 112 -0.86 -0.64 -0.16
C TYR A 112 -0.21 -1.26 -1.42
N LEU A 113 -0.14 -0.49 -2.52
CA LEU A 113 0.51 -0.94 -3.77
C LEU A 113 2.02 -1.16 -3.64
N ASN A 114 2.66 -0.51 -2.67
CA ASN A 114 4.10 -0.50 -2.46
C ASN A 114 4.52 -1.17 -1.14
N ASP A 115 3.58 -1.73 -0.39
CA ASP A 115 3.84 -2.37 0.90
C ASP A 115 4.77 -3.58 0.72
N GLN A 116 5.75 -3.69 1.63
CA GLN A 116 6.73 -4.76 1.68
C GLN A 116 6.08 -6.11 2.02
N ALA A 117 4.97 -6.11 2.77
CA ALA A 117 4.20 -7.34 3.02
C ALA A 117 3.60 -7.92 1.73
N GLU A 118 3.19 -7.04 0.81
CA GLU A 118 2.61 -7.35 -0.51
C GLU A 118 3.69 -7.29 -1.62
N THR A 119 4.95 -7.62 -1.30
CA THR A 119 6.10 -7.56 -2.23
C THR A 119 5.89 -8.23 -3.60
N GLY A 120 4.86 -9.07 -3.77
CA GLY A 120 4.48 -9.64 -5.05
C GLY A 120 3.97 -8.60 -6.06
N PHE A 121 3.22 -7.58 -5.63
CA PHE A 121 2.56 -6.63 -6.54
C PHE A 121 3.54 -5.71 -7.25
N LEU A 122 4.39 -5.01 -6.48
CA LEU A 122 5.43 -4.16 -7.03
C LEU A 122 6.40 -4.95 -7.92
N ARG A 123 6.89 -6.11 -7.43
CA ARG A 123 7.80 -6.98 -8.20
C ARG A 123 7.18 -7.44 -9.51
N LEU A 124 5.91 -7.85 -9.49
CA LEU A 124 5.21 -8.33 -10.69
C LEU A 124 5.05 -7.21 -11.73
N ARG A 125 4.50 -6.05 -11.34
CA ARG A 125 4.26 -4.97 -12.29
C ARG A 125 5.56 -4.35 -12.81
N ASN A 126 6.58 -4.21 -11.96
CA ASN A 126 7.88 -3.74 -12.38
C ASN A 126 8.55 -4.72 -13.36
N ARG A 127 8.48 -6.03 -13.10
CA ARG A 127 8.98 -7.06 -14.04
C ARG A 127 8.29 -6.97 -15.40
N ILE A 128 6.97 -6.78 -15.44
CA ILE A 128 6.21 -6.61 -16.69
C ILE A 128 6.69 -5.36 -17.43
N LEU A 129 6.88 -4.25 -16.72
CA LEU A 129 7.33 -2.99 -17.31
C LEU A 129 8.73 -3.11 -17.89
N VAL A 130 9.70 -3.53 -17.08
CA VAL A 130 11.11 -3.68 -17.50
C VAL A 130 11.23 -4.63 -18.68
N LYS A 131 10.51 -5.76 -18.65
CA LYS A 131 10.46 -6.68 -19.79
C LYS A 131 9.92 -6.00 -21.05
N SER A 132 8.83 -5.24 -20.94
CA SER A 132 8.24 -4.54 -22.08
C SER A 132 9.17 -3.45 -22.65
N ILE A 133 9.93 -2.76 -21.80
CA ILE A 133 10.93 -1.77 -22.23
C ILE A 133 12.09 -2.48 -22.94
N LEU A 134 12.62 -3.56 -22.35
CA LEU A 134 13.68 -4.37 -22.95
C LEU A 134 13.30 -4.89 -24.34
N GLU A 135 12.10 -5.45 -24.48
CA GLU A 135 11.59 -5.91 -25.77
C GLU A 135 11.54 -4.79 -26.81
N PHE A 136 11.18 -3.57 -26.39
CA PHE A 136 11.18 -2.41 -27.28
C PHE A 136 12.60 -1.97 -27.67
N LEU A 137 13.53 -1.91 -26.72
CA LEU A 137 14.92 -1.50 -26.96
C LEU A 137 15.71 -2.49 -27.83
N ASN A 138 15.25 -3.75 -27.96
CA ASN A 138 15.87 -4.72 -28.86
C ASN A 138 15.91 -4.23 -30.32
N ASP A 139 14.86 -3.55 -30.75
CA ASP A 139 14.68 -3.12 -32.15
C ASP A 139 14.76 -1.60 -32.32
N HIS A 140 14.85 -0.84 -31.22
CA HIS A 140 14.81 0.62 -31.23
C HIS A 140 15.94 1.22 -30.41
N GLN A 141 16.67 2.15 -31.02
CA GLN A 141 17.73 2.91 -30.34
C GLN A 141 17.21 4.20 -29.66
N ARG A 142 15.92 4.49 -29.78
CA ARG A 142 15.31 5.67 -29.18
C ARG A 142 13.98 5.32 -28.54
N ILE A 143 13.79 5.79 -27.31
CA ILE A 143 12.54 5.67 -26.56
C ILE A 143 12.09 7.06 -26.13
N ASP A 144 10.85 7.40 -26.48
CA ASP A 144 10.12 8.52 -25.89
C ASP A 144 9.25 7.95 -24.76
N LEU A 145 9.47 8.39 -23.52
CA LEU A 145 8.90 7.75 -22.35
C LEU A 145 7.37 7.88 -22.33
N GLU A 146 6.84 9.07 -22.60
CA GLU A 146 5.42 9.38 -22.66
C GLU A 146 4.75 8.57 -23.77
N GLY A 147 5.33 8.57 -24.98
CA GLY A 147 4.88 7.78 -26.11
C GLY A 147 4.87 6.28 -25.80
N PHE A 148 5.97 5.76 -25.25
CA PHE A 148 6.04 4.35 -24.83
C PHE A 148 4.93 4.02 -23.83
N MET A 149 4.77 4.86 -22.81
CA MET A 149 3.73 4.66 -21.81
C MET A 149 2.34 4.76 -22.44
N ASN A 150 2.10 5.63 -23.40
CA ASN A 150 0.80 5.77 -24.05
C ASN A 150 0.45 4.57 -24.92
N PHE A 151 1.39 4.08 -25.74
CA PHE A 151 1.09 3.14 -26.81
C PHE A 151 1.53 1.69 -26.54
N ARG A 152 2.55 1.46 -25.72
CA ARG A 152 3.18 0.13 -25.57
C ARG A 152 3.09 -0.48 -24.17
N SER A 153 2.89 0.31 -23.11
CA SER A 153 2.81 -0.22 -21.73
C SER A 153 1.44 -0.84 -21.35
N GLY A 154 0.68 -1.36 -22.32
CA GLY A 154 -0.67 -1.86 -22.12
C GLY A 154 -0.77 -2.99 -21.08
N GLN A 155 0.16 -3.93 -21.07
CA GLN A 155 0.18 -5.02 -20.08
C GLN A 155 0.47 -4.51 -18.67
N TYR A 156 1.45 -3.62 -18.54
CA TYR A 156 1.77 -2.95 -17.29
C TYR A 156 0.56 -2.18 -16.73
N LYS A 157 -0.07 -1.34 -17.56
CA LYS A 157 -1.29 -0.59 -17.20
C LYS A 157 -2.43 -1.51 -16.76
N ARG A 158 -2.60 -2.67 -17.41
CA ARG A 158 -3.62 -3.65 -17.01
C ARG A 158 -3.31 -4.25 -15.63
N GLU A 159 -2.05 -4.57 -15.37
CA GLU A 159 -1.64 -5.09 -14.07
C GLU A 159 -1.81 -4.06 -12.96
N LEU A 160 -1.32 -2.83 -13.17
CA LEU A 160 -1.48 -1.73 -12.23
C LEU A 160 -2.97 -1.44 -11.93
N LYS A 161 -3.85 -1.46 -12.94
CA LYS A 161 -5.31 -1.31 -12.73
C LYS A 161 -5.89 -2.39 -11.82
N LYS A 162 -5.50 -3.66 -11.98
CA LYS A 162 -5.97 -4.74 -11.12
C LYS A 162 -5.53 -4.53 -9.67
N GLN A 163 -4.27 -4.12 -9.48
CA GLN A 163 -3.73 -3.84 -8.15
C GLN A 163 -4.42 -2.62 -7.53
N ILE A 164 -4.66 -1.54 -8.29
CA ILE A 164 -5.45 -0.38 -7.84
C ILE A 164 -6.84 -0.81 -7.37
N ALA A 165 -7.54 -1.67 -8.11
CA ALA A 165 -8.88 -2.12 -7.71
C ALA A 165 -8.87 -2.88 -6.37
N ARG A 166 -7.86 -3.71 -6.13
CA ARG A 166 -7.68 -4.38 -4.83
C ARG A 166 -7.38 -3.37 -3.71
N ALA A 167 -6.48 -2.43 -3.97
CA ALA A 167 -6.11 -1.40 -3.02
C ALA A 167 -7.30 -0.52 -2.63
N VAL A 168 -8.16 -0.16 -3.59
CA VAL A 168 -9.38 0.60 -3.36
C VAL A 168 -10.37 -0.19 -2.51
N ASN A 169 -10.55 -1.49 -2.76
CA ASN A 169 -11.41 -2.32 -1.93
C ASN A 169 -10.91 -2.40 -0.47
N VAL A 170 -9.60 -2.53 -0.27
CA VAL A 170 -8.99 -2.53 1.07
C VAL A 170 -9.19 -1.17 1.74
N TYR A 171 -8.98 -0.08 1.02
CA TYR A 171 -9.23 1.27 1.52
C TYR A 171 -10.71 1.48 1.90
N ALA A 172 -11.64 1.04 1.07
CA ALA A 172 -13.08 1.14 1.35
C ALA A 172 -13.46 0.34 2.61
N LEU A 173 -12.96 -0.89 2.76
CA LEU A 173 -13.19 -1.70 3.96
C LEU A 173 -12.64 -1.02 5.23
N GLN A 174 -11.47 -0.40 5.12
CA GLN A 174 -10.87 0.37 6.22
C GLN A 174 -11.74 1.59 6.59
N GLN A 175 -12.26 2.32 5.60
CA GLN A 175 -13.16 3.46 5.82
C GLN A 175 -14.49 3.04 6.43
N GLU A 176 -15.05 1.90 6.03
CA GLU A 176 -16.24 1.31 6.64
C GLU A 176 -15.99 0.95 8.11
N HIS A 177 -14.85 0.31 8.42
CA HIS A 177 -14.45 0.00 9.79
C HIS A 177 -14.31 1.26 10.64
N GLU A 178 -13.59 2.28 10.15
CA GLU A 178 -13.42 3.54 10.86
C GLU A 178 -14.75 4.28 11.07
N SER A 179 -15.65 4.23 10.09
CA SER A 179 -16.99 4.81 10.20
C SER A 179 -17.85 4.07 11.21
N PHE A 180 -17.77 2.74 11.23
CA PHE A 180 -18.42 1.92 12.24
C PHE A 180 -17.92 2.24 13.66
N VAL A 181 -16.60 2.31 13.87
CA VAL A 181 -16.00 2.69 15.15
C VAL A 181 -16.43 4.10 15.57
N ARG A 182 -16.41 5.07 14.65
CA ARG A 182 -16.86 6.45 14.91
C ARG A 182 -18.34 6.50 15.33
N LEU A 183 -19.20 5.72 14.68
CA LEU A 183 -20.61 5.63 15.05
C LEU A 183 -20.78 5.09 16.47
N LEU A 184 -20.08 4.01 16.81
CA LEU A 184 -20.15 3.42 18.15
C LEU A 184 -19.65 4.39 19.23
N LYS A 185 -18.56 5.12 18.98
CA LYS A 185 -18.06 6.15 19.92
C LYS A 185 -19.12 7.20 20.22
N ARG A 186 -19.72 7.77 19.17
CA ARG A 186 -20.79 8.77 19.32
C ARG A 186 -21.98 8.21 20.08
N PHE A 187 -22.33 6.95 19.85
CA PHE A 187 -23.39 6.29 20.61
C PHE A 187 -23.05 6.29 22.10
N PHE A 188 -21.88 5.78 22.50
CA PHE A 188 -21.48 5.70 23.91
C PHE A 188 -21.29 7.07 24.59
N GLU A 189 -20.86 8.09 23.85
CA GLU A 189 -20.75 9.47 24.36
C GLU A 189 -22.11 10.11 24.62
N SER A 190 -23.14 9.75 23.85
CA SER A 190 -24.49 10.32 23.97
C SER A 190 -25.30 9.75 25.16
N GLN A 191 -24.85 8.66 25.76
CA GLN A 191 -25.54 8.01 26.87
C GLN A 191 -25.25 8.79 28.17
N ARG A 192 -26.28 9.06 28.96
CA ARG A 192 -26.15 9.76 30.26
C ARG A 192 -25.21 8.97 31.16
N ASP A 193 -24.37 9.66 31.95
CA ASP A 193 -23.43 9.05 32.89
C ASP A 193 -24.13 8.06 33.83
N ASN A 194 -24.10 6.80 33.44
CA ASN A 194 -24.52 5.70 34.29
C ASN A 194 -23.33 5.36 35.20
N LYS A 195 -23.54 5.02 36.48
CA LYS A 195 -22.41 4.68 37.36
C LYS A 195 -21.97 3.21 37.24
N ASN A 196 -22.45 2.49 36.23
CA ASN A 196 -22.24 1.05 36.12
C ASN A 196 -20.86 0.71 35.54
N THR A 197 -20.17 -0.20 36.21
CA THR A 197 -19.06 -0.94 35.63
C THR A 197 -19.57 -2.26 35.08
N MET A 198 -19.01 -2.69 33.97
CA MET A 198 -19.24 -4.03 33.42
C MET A 198 -17.91 -4.74 33.23
N HIS A 199 -17.89 -6.04 33.50
CA HIS A 199 -16.74 -6.89 33.33
C HIS A 199 -16.97 -7.77 32.10
N MET A 200 -16.07 -7.70 31.12
CA MET A 200 -16.09 -8.53 29.91
C MET A 200 -14.98 -9.58 30.01
N VAL A 201 -15.37 -10.83 30.15
CA VAL A 201 -14.46 -11.97 30.27
C VAL A 201 -14.39 -12.68 28.92
N ILE A 202 -13.18 -12.80 28.38
CA ILE A 202 -12.92 -13.49 27.11
C ILE A 202 -12.13 -14.75 27.42
N ASN A 203 -12.68 -15.92 27.10
CA ASN A 203 -12.00 -17.18 27.37
C ASN A 203 -11.03 -17.56 26.23
N HIS A 204 -10.32 -18.69 26.40
CA HIS A 204 -9.35 -19.18 25.40
C HIS A 204 -9.96 -19.46 24.02
N LYS A 205 -11.28 -19.66 23.92
CA LYS A 205 -12.03 -19.90 22.68
C LYS A 205 -12.60 -18.62 22.05
N ASP A 206 -12.24 -17.44 22.56
CA ASP A 206 -12.84 -16.14 22.18
C ASP A 206 -14.35 -16.02 22.46
N GLU A 207 -14.87 -16.86 23.35
CA GLU A 207 -16.23 -16.70 23.85
C GLU A 207 -16.27 -15.60 24.92
N VAL A 208 -17.34 -14.80 24.91
CA VAL A 208 -17.46 -13.62 25.76
C VAL A 208 -18.57 -13.79 26.80
N ALA A 209 -18.28 -13.46 28.05
CA ALA A 209 -19.27 -13.36 29.11
C ALA A 209 -19.21 -11.98 29.78
N PHE A 210 -20.37 -11.48 30.18
CA PHE A 210 -20.50 -10.18 30.84
C PHE A 210 -20.96 -10.35 32.29
N TYR A 211 -20.31 -9.62 33.20
CA TYR A 211 -20.61 -9.61 34.64
C TYR A 211 -20.77 -8.18 35.15
N ASP A 212 -21.51 -8.01 36.24
CA ASP A 212 -21.60 -6.74 36.97
C ASP A 212 -20.47 -6.57 37.99
N ASP A 213 -20.49 -5.46 38.74
CA ASP A 213 -19.54 -5.17 39.82
C ASP A 213 -19.55 -6.21 40.96
N ASN A 214 -20.65 -6.94 41.13
CA ASN A 214 -20.76 -8.02 42.13
C ASN A 214 -20.30 -9.38 41.57
N HIS A 215 -19.71 -9.39 40.37
CA HIS A 215 -19.35 -10.60 39.62
C HIS A 215 -20.54 -11.55 39.37
N SER A 216 -21.76 -11.01 39.35
CA SER A 216 -22.94 -11.77 38.94
C SER A 216 -23.03 -11.78 37.41
N VAL A 217 -23.32 -12.95 36.84
CA VAL A 217 -23.45 -13.11 35.39
C VAL A 217 -24.61 -12.24 34.91
N LEU A 218 -24.32 -11.29 34.01
CA LEU A 218 -25.33 -10.46 33.36
C LEU A 218 -25.85 -11.13 32.10
N ILE A 219 -24.95 -11.64 31.26
CA ILE A 219 -25.24 -12.33 30.00
C ILE A 219 -24.07 -13.27 29.69
N ASN A 220 -24.37 -14.51 29.32
CA ASN A 220 -23.40 -15.43 28.75
C ASN A 220 -23.63 -15.56 27.23
N SER A 221 -22.79 -14.92 26.41
CA SER A 221 -23.00 -14.93 24.96
C SER A 221 -22.73 -16.29 24.31
N SER A 222 -22.09 -17.24 25.01
CA SER A 222 -21.87 -18.60 24.50
C SER A 222 -23.01 -19.58 24.77
N ALA A 223 -23.93 -19.26 25.68
CA ALA A 223 -24.98 -20.19 26.11
C ALA A 223 -26.41 -19.69 25.91
N GLU A 224 -26.67 -18.36 25.90
CA GLU A 224 -28.04 -17.85 25.99
C GLU A 224 -28.39 -16.66 25.06
N SER A 225 -27.45 -16.10 24.29
CA SER A 225 -27.78 -14.98 23.39
C SER A 225 -27.17 -15.10 21.99
N GLU A 226 -27.99 -14.99 20.95
CA GLU A 226 -27.54 -14.76 19.55
C GLU A 226 -26.91 -13.37 19.35
N ASP A 227 -26.87 -12.53 20.39
CA ASP A 227 -26.35 -11.17 20.34
C ASP A 227 -24.81 -11.17 20.26
N HIS A 228 -24.27 -10.50 19.24
CA HIS A 228 -22.84 -10.17 19.16
C HIS A 228 -22.40 -9.37 20.40
N PRO A 229 -21.17 -9.54 20.96
CA PRO A 229 -20.72 -8.86 22.18
C PRO A 229 -20.85 -7.32 22.14
N ILE A 230 -20.65 -6.72 20.97
CA ILE A 230 -20.86 -5.28 20.75
C ILE A 230 -22.33 -4.89 20.98
N SER A 231 -23.31 -5.72 20.57
CA SER A 231 -24.74 -5.48 20.77
C SER A 231 -25.10 -5.44 22.26
N VAL A 232 -24.49 -6.32 23.07
CA VAL A 232 -24.67 -6.29 24.54
C VAL A 232 -24.13 -4.99 25.13
N LEU A 233 -22.92 -4.59 24.73
CA LEU A 233 -22.29 -3.35 25.17
C LEU A 233 -23.15 -2.13 24.79
N LEU A 234 -23.72 -2.11 23.58
CA LEU A 234 -24.64 -1.05 23.13
C LEU A 234 -25.92 -0.99 23.96
N LYS A 235 -26.58 -2.14 24.21
CA LYS A 235 -27.82 -2.21 25.00
C LYS A 235 -27.60 -1.78 26.45
N ARG A 236 -26.46 -2.15 27.03
CA ARG A 236 -26.17 -1.92 28.46
C ARG A 236 -25.45 -0.61 28.74
N SER A 237 -24.77 -0.06 27.73
CA SER A 237 -24.00 1.18 27.76
C SER A 237 -23.24 1.40 29.08
N PRO A 238 -22.27 0.51 29.42
CA PRO A 238 -21.51 0.66 30.64
C PRO A 238 -20.66 1.93 30.60
N ASN A 239 -20.55 2.63 31.72
CA ASN A 239 -19.67 3.79 31.82
C ASN A 239 -18.21 3.41 31.99
N ARG A 240 -17.95 2.25 32.59
CA ARG A 240 -16.62 1.65 32.66
C ARG A 240 -16.66 0.19 32.25
N LEU A 241 -15.71 -0.23 31.42
CA LEU A 241 -15.54 -1.61 30.98
C LEU A 241 -14.21 -2.18 31.49
N ILE A 242 -14.26 -3.28 32.23
CA ILE A 242 -13.08 -4.01 32.68
C ILE A 242 -12.96 -5.29 31.85
N VAL A 243 -11.89 -5.41 31.07
CA VAL A 243 -11.68 -6.57 30.20
C VAL A 243 -10.72 -7.56 30.85
N HIS A 244 -11.15 -8.82 30.91
CA HIS A 244 -10.40 -9.95 31.43
C HIS A 244 -10.04 -10.84 30.25
N VAL A 245 -8.75 -10.85 29.90
CA VAL A 245 -8.20 -11.68 28.82
C VAL A 245 -6.90 -12.30 29.32
N ALA A 246 -6.63 -13.55 28.93
CA ALA A 246 -5.35 -14.17 29.23
C ALA A 246 -4.21 -13.35 28.62
N ALA A 247 -3.15 -13.10 29.41
CA ALA A 247 -2.05 -12.18 29.06
C ALA A 247 -1.35 -12.52 27.73
N GLU A 248 -1.49 -13.76 27.25
CA GLU A 248 -0.84 -14.27 26.05
C GLU A 248 -1.68 -14.10 24.76
N LYS A 249 -2.92 -13.59 24.85
CA LYS A 249 -3.83 -13.53 23.69
C LYS A 249 -4.35 -12.12 23.42
N GLN A 250 -4.05 -11.59 22.23
CA GLN A 250 -4.74 -10.41 21.69
C GLN A 250 -6.03 -10.86 21.00
N SER A 251 -7.15 -10.86 21.73
CA SER A 251 -8.46 -11.15 21.12
C SER A 251 -8.86 -10.03 20.15
N GLY A 252 -9.33 -10.38 18.95
CA GLY A 252 -9.81 -9.41 17.96
C GLY A 252 -10.96 -8.57 18.48
N ILE A 253 -11.86 -9.17 19.27
CA ILE A 253 -12.98 -8.49 19.92
C ILE A 253 -12.46 -7.45 20.94
N ALA A 254 -11.47 -7.81 21.76
CA ALA A 254 -10.89 -6.88 22.71
C ALA A 254 -10.28 -5.65 22.02
N ARG A 255 -9.65 -5.84 20.85
CA ARG A 255 -9.09 -4.73 20.07
C ARG A 255 -10.17 -3.79 19.53
N ILE A 256 -11.22 -4.34 18.94
CA ILE A 256 -12.36 -3.56 18.43
C ILE A 256 -13.04 -2.80 19.58
N VAL A 257 -13.27 -3.47 20.72
CA VAL A 257 -13.87 -2.84 21.90
C VAL A 257 -12.96 -1.75 22.47
N GLN A 258 -11.64 -1.94 22.49
CA GLN A 258 -10.68 -0.92 22.90
C GLN A 258 -10.70 0.29 21.96
N GLU A 259 -10.77 0.07 20.65
CA GLU A 259 -10.88 1.14 19.64
C GLU A 259 -12.13 1.99 19.88
N VAL A 260 -13.23 1.40 20.36
CA VAL A 260 -14.52 2.06 20.62
C VAL A 260 -14.58 2.71 22.00
N PHE A 261 -14.23 2.00 23.07
CA PHE A 261 -14.36 2.48 24.46
C PHE A 261 -13.21 3.38 24.92
N GLY A 262 -12.04 3.32 24.25
CA GLY A 262 -10.89 4.16 24.58
C GLY A 262 -10.57 4.11 26.08
N ASP A 263 -10.59 5.28 26.73
CA ASP A 263 -10.21 5.45 28.13
C ASP A 263 -11.22 4.86 29.12
N LYS A 264 -12.46 4.57 28.69
CA LYS A 264 -13.47 3.90 29.51
C LYS A 264 -13.20 2.40 29.68
N MET A 265 -12.27 1.84 28.90
CA MET A 265 -11.86 0.45 28.97
C MET A 265 -10.53 0.30 29.71
N THR A 266 -10.47 -0.64 30.66
CA THR A 266 -9.24 -1.01 31.36
C THR A 266 -9.05 -2.52 31.36
N TYR A 267 -7.84 -3.00 31.12
CA TYR A 267 -7.50 -4.41 31.29
C TYR A 267 -7.35 -4.75 32.78
N CYS A 268 -7.93 -5.87 33.20
CA CYS A 268 -7.75 -6.39 34.56
C CYS A 268 -6.30 -6.84 34.77
N ARG A 269 -5.76 -6.61 35.98
CA ARG A 269 -4.42 -7.07 36.38
C ARG A 269 -4.43 -8.45 37.06
N GLY A 270 -5.54 -9.17 36.96
CA GLY A 270 -5.79 -10.44 37.63
C GLY A 270 -6.74 -10.29 38.82
N CYS A 271 -7.90 -10.93 38.75
CA CYS A 271 -8.87 -11.07 39.86
C CYS A 271 -9.47 -12.48 39.87
N SER A 272 -10.50 -12.73 40.70
CA SER A 272 -11.19 -14.02 40.74
C SER A 272 -11.79 -14.43 39.39
N LEU A 273 -12.37 -13.49 38.62
CA LEU A 273 -12.87 -13.75 37.26
C LEU A 273 -11.78 -14.20 36.29
N CYS A 274 -10.52 -13.79 36.50
CA CYS A 274 -9.40 -14.26 35.68
C CYS A 274 -8.91 -15.66 36.08
N LYS A 275 -9.23 -16.13 37.30
CA LYS A 275 -8.83 -17.46 37.79
C LYS A 275 -9.82 -18.55 37.40
N GLU A 276 -11.08 -18.16 37.20
CA GLU A 276 -12.16 -19.05 36.76
C GLU A 276 -12.22 -19.21 35.23
N ASN A 277 -11.33 -18.53 34.50
CA ASN A 277 -11.33 -18.39 33.04
C ASN A 277 -10.11 -19.04 32.39
#